data_AF-A0A8S2DRM7-F1
#
_entry.id   AF-A0A8S2DRM7-F1
#
_cell.length_a   1.000
_cell.length_b   1.000
_cell.length_c   1.000
_cell.angle_alpha   90.00
_cell.angle_beta   90.00
_cell.angle_gamma   90.00
#
_symmetry.space_group_name_H-M   'P 1'
#
loop_
_entity.id
_entity.type
_entity.pdbx_description
1 polymer ?
#
loop_
_entity_poly.entity_id
_entity_poly.type
_entity_poly.pdbx_seq_one_letter_code
_entity_poly.pdbx_strand_id
1 'polypeptide(L)'
;DIWSVGCIFGEMIRGQVFFPRSDHIDQWNKIIEQLGTPSREFSSRLQPTVRNYVENRPKCSGYSLERLFPDQLFLPDSEQRKLTALLARDLLGRMLVIDPEKRMSVDEALNHPYINVWYEDSEVSAPEPGQYNHLVEEREYTVEQWKELIFHEVIQYELDQIKKYSDGDKQSIDQPME
;
A
#
# COMPACT_ATOMS: atom_id res chain seq x y z
N ASP A 1 -1.69 3.73 -0.83
CA ASP A 1 -1.29 2.34 -0.53
C ASP A 1 -0.64 2.10 0.83
N ILE A 2 0.23 2.99 1.33
CA ILE A 2 0.91 2.77 2.63
C ILE A 2 -0.03 2.46 3.81
N TRP A 3 -1.21 3.10 3.86
CA TRP A 3 -2.25 2.75 4.84
C TRP A 3 -2.67 1.28 4.75
N SER A 4 -2.93 0.80 3.53
CA SER A 4 -3.33 -0.58 3.26
C SER A 4 -2.23 -1.56 3.66
N VAL A 5 -0.96 -1.25 3.35
CA VAL A 5 0.20 -2.04 3.80
C VAL A 5 0.27 -2.07 5.32
N GLY A 6 0.06 -0.94 6.00
CA GLY A 6 0.01 -0.87 7.45
C GLY A 6 -1.10 -1.74 8.05
N CYS A 7 -2.29 -1.77 7.43
CA CYS A 7 -3.36 -2.67 7.85
C CYS A 7 -2.96 -4.14 7.70
N ILE A 8 -2.44 -4.53 6.53
CA ILE A 8 -1.98 -5.92 6.28
C ILE A 8 -0.89 -6.30 7.27
N PHE A 9 0.08 -5.42 7.51
CA PHE A 9 1.15 -5.67 8.46
C PHE A 9 0.62 -5.82 9.89
N GLY A 10 -0.31 -4.97 10.31
CA GLY A 10 -0.96 -5.08 11.60
C GLY A 10 -1.76 -6.39 11.75
N GLU A 11 -2.41 -6.84 10.68
CA GLU A 11 -3.14 -8.11 10.62
C GLU A 11 -2.20 -9.31 10.71
N MET A 12 -1.05 -9.28 10.03
CA MET A 12 -0.04 -10.33 10.13
C MET A 12 0.46 -10.52 11.57
N ILE A 13 0.64 -9.43 12.31
CA ILE A 13 1.06 -9.49 13.73
C ILE A 13 -0.08 -9.97 14.64
N ARG A 14 -1.31 -9.52 14.40
CA ARG A 14 -2.46 -9.84 15.28
C ARG A 14 -3.15 -11.16 14.96
N GLY A 15 -2.94 -11.71 13.78
CA GLY A 15 -3.63 -12.91 13.27
C GLY A 15 -5.13 -12.71 13.00
N GLN A 16 -5.61 -11.46 13.00
CA GLN A 16 -7.02 -11.11 12.80
C GLN A 16 -7.12 -9.73 12.14
N VAL A 17 -8.25 -9.49 11.45
CA VAL A 17 -8.55 -8.21 10.78
C VAL A 17 -8.40 -7.04 11.75
N PHE A 18 -7.60 -6.05 11.37
CA PHE A 18 -7.22 -4.95 12.28
C PHE A 18 -8.36 -3.94 12.46
N PHE A 19 -9.07 -3.64 11.36
CA PHE A 19 -10.28 -2.82 11.34
C PHE A 19 -11.45 -3.63 10.76
N PRO A 20 -12.09 -4.50 11.57
CA PRO A 20 -13.23 -5.29 11.10
C PRO A 20 -14.37 -4.34 10.71
N ARG A 21 -14.89 -4.51 9.49
CA ARG A 21 -15.90 -3.62 8.89
C ARG A 21 -17.29 -4.26 8.98
N SER A 22 -18.27 -3.47 9.41
CA SER A 22 -19.69 -3.71 9.11
C SER A 22 -20.21 -2.74 8.04
N ASP A 23 -19.90 -1.45 8.14
CA ASP A 23 -20.17 -0.41 7.13
C ASP A 23 -19.10 0.70 7.13
N HIS A 24 -19.26 1.73 6.29
CA HIS A 24 -18.31 2.86 6.19
C HIS A 24 -18.25 3.73 7.46
N ILE A 25 -19.36 3.85 8.20
CA ILE A 25 -19.45 4.63 9.43
C ILE A 25 -18.76 3.88 10.57
N ASP A 26 -19.06 2.59 10.73
CA ASP A 26 -18.43 1.71 11.70
C ASP A 26 -16.93 1.61 11.43
N GLN A 27 -16.51 1.51 10.17
CA GLN A 27 -15.09 1.51 9.82
C GLN A 27 -14.38 2.77 10.32
N TRP A 28 -14.96 3.95 10.12
CA TRP A 28 -14.39 5.20 10.65
C TRP A 28 -14.30 5.18 12.18
N ASN A 29 -15.36 4.73 12.86
CA ASN A 29 -15.37 4.63 14.32
C ASN A 29 -14.26 3.69 14.83
N LYS A 30 -14.08 2.52 14.21
CA LYS A 30 -13.01 1.58 14.56
C LYS A 30 -11.62 2.18 14.38
N ILE A 31 -11.41 2.99 13.35
CA ILE A 31 -10.14 3.68 13.11
C ILE A 31 -9.86 4.68 14.23
N ILE A 32 -10.81 5.57 14.55
CA ILE A 32 -10.59 6.60 15.58
C ILE A 32 -10.58 6.04 17.01
N GLU A 33 -11.28 4.94 17.28
CA GLU A 33 -11.21 4.24 18.57
C GLU A 33 -9.80 3.71 18.82
N GLN A 34 -9.15 3.18 17.79
CA GLN A 34 -7.81 2.59 17.91
C GLN A 34 -6.69 3.62 17.81
N LEU A 35 -6.76 4.55 16.86
CA LEU A 35 -5.67 5.50 16.54
C LEU A 35 -5.90 6.90 17.11
N GLY A 36 -7.09 7.17 17.64
CA GLY A 36 -7.47 8.47 18.16
C GLY A 36 -8.17 9.36 17.14
N THR A 37 -8.80 10.42 17.66
CA THR A 37 -9.45 11.44 16.83
C THR A 37 -8.37 12.27 16.12
N PRO A 38 -8.48 12.46 14.79
CA PRO A 38 -7.48 13.21 14.03
C PRO A 38 -7.44 14.69 14.43
N SER A 39 -6.35 15.35 14.07
CA SER A 39 -6.17 16.79 14.32
C SER A 39 -7.21 17.65 13.62
N ARG A 40 -7.45 18.86 14.16
CA ARG A 40 -8.35 19.85 13.53
C ARG A 40 -7.88 20.27 12.14
N GLU A 41 -6.56 20.29 11.92
CA GLU A 41 -5.94 20.56 10.62
C GLU A 41 -6.41 19.56 9.57
N PHE A 42 -6.36 18.26 9.87
CA PHE A 42 -6.91 17.21 9.02
C PHE A 42 -8.41 17.41 8.76
N SER A 43 -9.21 17.60 9.83
CA SER A 43 -10.66 17.79 9.69
C SER A 43 -11.01 19.00 8.83
N SER A 44 -10.18 20.04 8.84
CA SER A 44 -10.36 21.25 8.03
C SER A 44 -10.17 21.05 6.53
N ARG A 45 -9.52 19.96 6.10
CA ARG A 45 -9.40 19.59 4.68
C ARG A 45 -10.55 18.71 4.18
N LEU A 46 -11.40 18.20 5.08
CA LEU A 46 -12.54 17.37 4.71
C LEU A 46 -13.68 18.20 4.11
N GLN A 47 -14.49 17.56 3.25
CA GLN A 47 -15.76 18.10 2.77
C GLN A 47 -16.68 18.50 3.94
N PRO A 48 -17.48 19.58 3.84
CA PRO A 48 -18.24 20.12 4.98
C PRO A 48 -19.15 19.11 5.69
N THR A 49 -19.85 18.26 4.92
CA THR A 49 -20.75 17.23 5.47
C THR A 49 -19.98 16.16 6.25
N VAL A 50 -18.85 15.71 5.71
CA VAL A 50 -17.96 14.73 6.34
C VAL A 50 -17.29 15.32 7.58
N ARG A 51 -16.82 16.58 7.50
CA ARG A 51 -16.23 17.30 8.62
C ARG A 51 -17.19 17.38 9.80
N ASN A 52 -18.42 17.84 9.55
CA ASN A 52 -19.44 17.93 10.60
C ASN A 52 -19.69 16.57 11.25
N TYR A 53 -19.74 15.49 10.47
CA TYR A 53 -19.86 14.15 11.01
C TYR A 53 -18.67 13.78 11.90
N VAL A 54 -17.44 14.00 11.44
CA VAL A 54 -16.20 13.67 12.19
C VAL A 54 -16.08 14.48 13.47
N GLU A 55 -16.35 15.79 13.43
CA GLU A 55 -16.21 16.70 14.57
C GLU A 55 -17.27 16.48 15.65
N ASN A 56 -18.44 15.95 15.29
CA ASN A 56 -19.50 15.62 16.25
C ASN A 56 -19.34 14.25 16.93
N ARG A 57 -18.28 13.50 16.60
CA ARG A 57 -17.98 12.23 17.27
C ARG A 57 -17.29 12.45 18.63
N PRO A 58 -17.47 11.53 19.59
CA PRO A 58 -16.69 11.55 20.84
C PRO A 58 -15.19 11.57 20.54
N LYS A 59 -14.46 12.40 21.30
CA LYS A 59 -12.99 12.43 21.17
C LYS A 59 -12.40 11.16 21.77
N CYS A 60 -11.61 10.46 20.97
CA CYS A 60 -10.84 9.29 21.35
C CYS A 60 -9.37 9.66 21.39
N SER A 61 -8.66 9.26 22.45
CA SER A 61 -7.21 9.41 22.52
C SER A 61 -6.46 8.38 21.67
N GLY A 62 -7.13 7.31 21.25
CA GLY A 62 -6.51 6.11 20.71
C GLY A 62 -5.82 5.27 21.78
N TYR A 63 -5.23 4.17 21.34
CA TYR A 63 -4.37 3.30 22.13
C TYR A 63 -2.92 3.47 21.70
N SER A 64 -1.98 3.25 22.62
CA SER A 64 -0.56 3.21 22.26
C SER A 64 -0.27 1.98 21.39
N LEU A 65 0.81 2.03 20.61
CA LEU A 65 1.20 0.92 19.73
C LEU A 65 1.57 -0.34 20.52
N GLU A 66 2.10 -0.19 21.73
CA GLU A 66 2.38 -1.31 22.64
C GLU A 66 1.09 -1.98 23.11
N ARG A 67 -0.01 -1.23 23.24
CA ARG A 67 -1.31 -1.80 23.58
C ARG A 67 -1.98 -2.45 22.37
N LEU A 68 -1.85 -1.86 21.18
CA LEU A 68 -2.40 -2.41 19.94
C LEU A 68 -1.64 -3.66 19.47
N PHE A 69 -0.32 -3.66 19.67
CA PHE A 69 0.62 -4.69 19.26
C PHE A 69 1.51 -5.05 20.45
N PRO A 70 1.02 -5.79 21.46
CA PRO A 70 1.81 -6.11 22.65
C PRO A 70 2.92 -7.13 22.35
N ASP A 71 3.95 -7.19 23.21
CA ASP A 71 5.19 -7.98 22.96
C ASP A 71 4.91 -9.47 22.73
N GLN A 72 3.84 -10.01 23.31
CA GLN A 72 3.46 -11.41 23.16
C GLN A 72 3.05 -11.78 21.73
N LEU A 73 2.72 -10.79 20.88
CA LEU A 73 2.43 -11.02 19.46
C LEU A 73 3.70 -11.11 18.61
N PHE A 74 4.85 -10.73 19.16
CA PHE A 74 6.13 -10.79 18.47
C PHE A 74 6.93 -11.99 18.98
N LEU A 75 7.85 -12.44 18.14
CA LEU A 75 8.82 -13.42 18.57
C LEU A 75 9.75 -12.77 19.62
N PRO A 76 10.24 -13.52 20.62
CA PRO A 76 11.16 -12.98 21.61
C PRO A 76 12.39 -12.37 20.94
N ASP A 77 12.81 -11.21 21.42
CA ASP A 77 14.03 -10.56 20.98
C ASP A 77 15.23 -11.48 21.29
N SER A 78 16.11 -11.64 20.29
CA SER A 78 17.40 -12.28 20.43
C SER A 78 18.45 -11.32 19.90
N GLU A 79 19.60 -11.23 20.56
CA GLU A 79 20.76 -10.40 20.19
C GLU A 79 21.19 -10.56 18.71
N GLN A 80 20.83 -11.68 18.08
CA GLN A 80 21.19 -11.97 16.68
C GLN A 80 20.17 -11.45 15.66
N ARG A 81 19.02 -10.91 16.09
CA ARG A 81 17.95 -10.47 15.18
C ARG A 81 18.04 -8.98 14.91
N LYS A 82 18.24 -8.63 13.64
CA LYS A 82 18.14 -7.24 13.15
C LYS A 82 16.71 -6.67 13.21
N LEU A 83 15.71 -7.54 13.27
CA LEU A 83 14.29 -7.18 13.30
C LEU A 83 13.76 -7.38 14.72
N THR A 84 13.27 -6.30 15.33
CA THR A 84 12.76 -6.27 16.70
C THR A 84 11.30 -5.83 16.75
N ALA A 85 10.59 -6.17 17.83
CA ALA A 85 9.22 -5.71 18.05
C ALA A 85 9.12 -4.17 18.07
N LEU A 86 10.14 -3.50 18.59
CA LEU A 86 10.21 -2.03 18.61
C LEU A 86 10.23 -1.43 17.20
N LEU A 87 11.08 -1.97 16.31
CA LEU A 87 11.17 -1.49 14.93
C LEU A 87 9.88 -1.79 14.15
N ALA A 88 9.25 -2.94 14.39
CA ALA A 88 7.96 -3.27 13.77
C ALA A 88 6.86 -2.26 14.17
N ARG A 89 6.78 -1.92 15.47
CA ARG A 89 5.83 -0.92 15.99
C ARG A 89 6.11 0.47 15.43
N ASP A 90 7.37 0.91 15.40
CA ASP A 90 7.72 2.24 14.85
C ASP A 90 7.26 2.35 13.39
N LEU A 91 7.54 1.34 12.57
CA LEU A 91 7.06 1.29 11.19
C LEU A 91 5.53 1.35 11.10
N LEU A 92 4.83 0.50 11.86
CA LEU A 92 3.36 0.50 11.92
C LEU A 92 2.80 1.85 12.35
N GLY A 93 3.40 2.50 13.34
CA GLY A 93 2.99 3.82 13.82
C GLY A 93 3.09 4.90 12.77
N ARG A 94 4.06 4.81 11.86
CA ARG A 94 4.27 5.76 10.77
C ARG A 94 3.44 5.44 9.52
N MET A 95 3.06 4.18 9.32
CA MET A 95 2.14 3.75 8.25
C MET A 95 0.67 4.00 8.60
N LEU A 96 0.26 3.67 9.84
CA LEU A 96 -1.11 3.78 10.36
C LEU A 96 -1.41 5.18 10.89
N VAL A 97 -1.10 6.20 10.07
CA VAL A 97 -1.43 7.60 10.36
C VAL A 97 -2.67 7.99 9.57
N ILE A 98 -3.69 8.50 10.26
CA ILE A 98 -4.97 8.90 9.63
C ILE A 98 -4.74 10.00 8.59
N ASP A 99 -3.95 11.01 8.96
CA ASP A 99 -3.64 12.14 8.11
C ASP A 99 -2.61 11.74 7.03
N PRO A 100 -2.97 11.74 5.73
CA PRO A 100 -2.06 11.34 4.66
C PRO A 100 -0.85 12.28 4.52
N GLU A 101 -0.96 13.56 4.90
CA GLU A 101 0.17 14.51 4.83
C GLU A 101 1.22 14.23 5.91
N LYS A 102 0.87 13.47 6.96
CA LYS A 102 1.76 13.08 8.06
C LYS A 102 2.13 11.61 8.00
N ARG A 103 1.57 10.87 7.04
CA ARG A 103 1.83 9.45 6.84
C ARG A 103 3.13 9.30 6.09
N MET A 104 3.90 8.28 6.48
CA MET A 104 5.14 7.90 5.83
C MET A 104 4.94 7.65 4.32
N SER A 105 5.91 8.06 3.51
CA SER A 105 5.97 7.77 2.07
C SER A 105 6.45 6.33 1.80
N VAL A 106 6.37 5.89 0.54
CA VAL A 106 6.91 4.59 0.14
C VAL A 106 8.43 4.55 0.32
N ASP A 107 9.13 5.59 -0.11
CA ASP A 107 10.59 5.67 -0.01
C ASP A 107 11.06 5.68 1.45
N GLU A 108 10.36 6.41 2.32
CA GLU A 108 10.65 6.41 3.76
C GLU A 108 10.42 5.03 4.38
N ALA A 109 9.40 4.30 3.94
CA ALA A 109 9.12 2.94 4.41
C ALA A 109 10.19 1.94 3.94
N LEU A 110 10.66 2.03 2.69
CA LEU A 110 11.75 1.20 2.17
C LEU A 110 13.07 1.46 2.91
N ASN A 111 13.34 2.71 3.27
CA ASN A 111 14.51 3.10 4.05
C ASN A 111 14.39 2.84 5.55
N HIS A 112 13.21 2.43 6.04
CA HIS A 112 13.01 2.18 7.46
C HIS A 112 13.86 0.98 7.92
N PRO A 113 14.52 1.01 9.11
CA PRO A 113 15.42 -0.06 9.55
C PRO A 113 14.80 -1.46 9.58
N TYR A 114 13.48 -1.55 9.75
CA TYR A 114 12.73 -2.81 9.71
C TYR A 114 12.63 -3.42 8.29
N ILE A 115 12.66 -2.62 7.23
CA ILE A 115 12.54 -3.06 5.83
C ILE A 115 13.89 -3.04 5.13
N ASN A 116 14.72 -2.04 5.41
CA ASN A 116 15.98 -1.76 4.73
C ASN A 116 17.02 -2.90 4.81
N VAL A 117 16.81 -3.90 5.68
CA VAL A 117 17.64 -5.12 5.68
C VAL A 117 17.52 -5.94 4.39
N TRP A 118 16.47 -5.69 3.59
CA TRP A 118 16.16 -6.31 2.30
C TRP A 118 16.28 -5.33 1.13
N TYR A 119 16.82 -4.12 1.34
CA TYR A 119 16.87 -3.12 0.27
C TYR A 119 17.89 -3.52 -0.80
N GLU A 120 17.40 -3.61 -2.03
CA GLU A 120 18.22 -3.78 -3.23
C GLU A 120 17.83 -2.73 -4.27
N ASP A 121 18.77 -1.86 -4.65
CA ASP A 121 18.49 -0.74 -5.56
C ASP A 121 17.99 -1.22 -6.94
N SER A 122 18.48 -2.37 -7.41
CA SER A 122 18.02 -2.97 -8.66
C SER A 122 16.55 -3.43 -8.62
N GLU A 123 16.03 -3.77 -7.44
CA GLU A 123 14.62 -4.16 -7.27
C GLU A 123 13.73 -2.93 -7.06
N VAL A 124 14.21 -1.95 -6.30
CA VAL A 124 13.45 -0.73 -5.96
C VAL A 124 13.41 0.25 -7.13
N SER A 125 14.54 0.48 -7.79
CA SER A 125 14.72 1.46 -8.86
C SER A 125 14.60 0.83 -10.26
N ALA A 126 13.87 -0.29 -10.38
CA ALA A 126 13.65 -0.96 -11.65
C ALA A 126 12.94 -0.02 -12.66
N PRO A 127 13.29 -0.08 -13.96
CA PRO A 127 12.72 0.81 -14.95
C PRO A 127 11.22 0.57 -15.10
N GLU A 128 10.45 1.66 -15.18
CA GLU A 128 9.01 1.58 -15.40
C GLU A 128 8.72 0.91 -16.76
N PRO A 129 7.76 -0.02 -16.84
CA PRO A 129 7.42 -0.73 -18.07
C PRO A 129 6.79 0.20 -19.13
N GLY A 130 6.34 1.39 -18.75
CA GLY A 130 5.76 2.40 -19.62
C GLY A 130 4.89 3.39 -18.84
N GLN A 131 4.55 4.52 -19.45
CA GLN A 131 3.64 5.48 -18.83
C GLN A 131 2.19 4.99 -18.91
N TYR A 132 1.50 5.00 -17.79
CA TYR A 132 0.07 4.75 -17.75
C TYR A 132 -0.68 5.89 -18.47
N ASN A 133 -1.58 5.54 -19.39
CA ASN A 133 -2.35 6.52 -20.14
C ASN A 133 -3.64 6.90 -19.40
N HIS A 134 -3.58 7.95 -18.57
CA HIS A 134 -4.71 8.46 -17.80
C HIS A 134 -5.93 8.88 -18.64
N LEU A 135 -5.75 9.16 -19.94
CA LEU A 135 -6.85 9.54 -20.84
C LEU A 135 -7.90 8.42 -21.02
N VAL A 136 -7.54 7.18 -20.71
CA VAL A 136 -8.46 6.03 -20.74
C VAL A 136 -9.48 6.13 -19.61
N GLU A 137 -9.11 6.68 -18.44
CA GLU A 137 -10.01 6.82 -17.29
C GLU A 137 -10.80 8.14 -17.32
N GLU A 138 -10.22 9.20 -17.88
CA GLU A 138 -10.88 10.51 -17.96
C GLU A 138 -12.01 10.57 -19.00
N ARG A 139 -12.02 9.63 -19.96
CA ARG A 139 -13.02 9.58 -21.03
C ARG A 139 -14.16 8.65 -20.67
N GLU A 140 -15.39 9.12 -20.87
CA GLU A 140 -16.57 8.26 -20.84
C GLU A 140 -16.71 7.51 -22.17
N TYR A 141 -16.76 6.19 -22.10
CA TYR A 141 -16.97 5.31 -23.24
C TYR A 141 -18.28 4.53 -23.07
N THR A 142 -18.96 4.24 -24.17
CA THR A 142 -20.08 3.29 -24.17
C THR A 142 -19.58 1.86 -23.95
N VAL A 143 -20.49 0.93 -23.66
CA VAL A 143 -20.15 -0.49 -23.49
C VAL A 143 -19.53 -1.06 -24.77
N GLU A 144 -20.03 -0.68 -25.95
CA GLU A 144 -19.49 -1.11 -27.24
C GLU A 144 -18.06 -0.61 -27.45
N GLN A 145 -17.80 0.66 -27.12
CA GLN A 145 -16.46 1.25 -27.22
C GLN A 145 -15.48 0.58 -26.25
N TRP A 146 -15.89 0.31 -25.00
CA TRP A 146 -15.07 -0.46 -24.06
C TRP A 146 -14.76 -1.86 -24.59
N LYS A 147 -15.77 -2.53 -25.15
CA LYS A 147 -15.58 -3.88 -25.72
C LYS A 147 -14.57 -3.86 -26.86
N GLU A 148 -14.63 -2.88 -27.75
CA GLU A 148 -13.66 -2.70 -28.83
C GLU A 148 -12.25 -2.42 -28.30
N LEU A 149 -12.11 -1.47 -27.36
CA LEU A 149 -10.81 -1.12 -26.78
C LEU A 149 -10.15 -2.31 -26.09
N ILE A 150 -10.88 -3.03 -25.25
CA ILE A 150 -10.38 -4.21 -24.54
C ILE A 150 -10.01 -5.31 -25.54
N PHE A 151 -10.85 -5.54 -26.56
CA PHE A 151 -10.57 -6.54 -27.59
C PHE A 151 -9.30 -6.19 -28.37
N HIS A 152 -9.13 -4.92 -28.77
CA HIS A 152 -7.93 -4.45 -29.45
C HIS A 152 -6.67 -4.63 -28.59
N GLU A 153 -6.73 -4.35 -27.30
CA GLU A 153 -5.61 -4.55 -26.37
C GLU A 153 -5.20 -6.03 -26.28
N VAL A 154 -6.18 -6.94 -26.20
CA VAL A 154 -5.92 -8.39 -26.17
C VAL A 154 -5.23 -8.86 -27.46
N ILE A 155 -5.70 -8.41 -28.62
CA ILE A 155 -5.10 -8.76 -29.91
C ILE A 155 -3.68 -8.19 -30.02
N GLN A 156 -3.48 -6.94 -29.60
CA GLN A 156 -2.17 -6.30 -29.62
C GLN A 156 -1.18 -7.05 -28.72
N TYR A 157 -1.60 -7.43 -27.52
CA TYR A 157 -0.81 -8.26 -26.61
C TYR A 157 -0.40 -9.59 -27.26
N GLU A 158 -1.34 -10.31 -27.88
CA GLU A 158 -1.04 -11.59 -28.56
C GLU A 158 -0.03 -11.41 -29.69
N LEU A 159 -0.17 -10.37 -30.51
CA LEU A 159 0.78 -10.05 -31.58
C LEU A 159 2.18 -9.72 -31.03
N ASP A 160 2.26 -8.97 -29.93
CA ASP A 160 3.54 -8.62 -29.31
C ASP A 160 4.22 -9.83 -28.67
N GLN A 161 3.46 -10.78 -28.13
CA GLN A 161 4.01 -12.07 -27.69
C GLN A 161 4.60 -12.84 -28.88
N ILE A 162 3.86 -12.99 -29.98
CA ILE A 162 4.32 -13.69 -31.19
C ILE A 162 5.63 -13.08 -31.71
N LYS A 163 5.72 -11.75 -31.78
CA LYS A 163 6.96 -11.06 -32.17
C LYS A 163 8.13 -11.40 -31.26
N LYS A 164 7.95 -11.32 -29.93
CA LYS A 164 8.98 -11.67 -28.95
C LYS A 164 9.49 -13.12 -29.12
N TYR A 165 8.61 -14.07 -29.38
CA TYR A 165 9.03 -15.46 -29.67
C TYR A 165 9.81 -15.57 -30.97
N SER A 166 9.38 -14.89 -32.03
CA SER A 166 10.05 -14.94 -33.35
C SER A 166 11.42 -14.22 -33.39
N ASP A 167 11.64 -13.22 -32.54
CA ASP A 167 12.92 -12.52 -32.41
C ASP A 167 13.85 -13.19 -31.38
N GLY A 168 13.30 -13.87 -30.36
CA GLY A 168 14.06 -14.66 -29.39
C GLY A 168 14.78 -15.88 -30.00
N ASP A 169 14.17 -16.51 -31.02
CA ASP A 169 14.80 -17.61 -31.77
C ASP A 169 15.94 -17.16 -32.72
N LYS A 170 16.11 -15.85 -32.96
CA LYS A 170 17.22 -15.33 -33.77
C LYS A 170 18.47 -14.98 -32.97
N GLN A 171 18.37 -14.78 -31.66
CA GLN A 171 19.53 -14.45 -30.81
C GLN A 171 20.31 -15.68 -30.33
N SER A 172 19.79 -16.90 -30.51
CA SER A 172 20.43 -18.15 -30.10
C SER A 172 21.25 -18.85 -31.22
N ILE A 173 21.35 -18.24 -32.43
CA ILE A 173 22.07 -18.84 -33.58
C ILE A 173 23.46 -18.20 -33.83
N ASP A 174 23.78 -17.05 -33.22
CA ASP A 174 25.06 -16.34 -33.45
C ASP A 174 26.03 -16.43 -32.25
N GLN A 175 26.35 -17.63 -31.77
CA GLN A 175 27.60 -17.87 -31.04
C GLN A 175 28.53 -18.74 -31.90
N PRO A 176 29.65 -18.19 -32.42
CA PRO A 176 30.69 -19.03 -33.00
C PRO A 176 31.31 -19.87 -31.89
N MET A 177 31.39 -21.19 -32.12
CA MET A 177 32.23 -22.05 -31.31
C MET A 177 33.70 -21.63 -31.49
N GLU A 178 34.31 -21.14 -30.41
CA GLU A 178 35.76 -21.19 -30.18
C GLU A 178 36.04 -22.00 -28.92
#